data_AF-A0A3P6D8D8-F1
#
_entry.id   AF-A0A3P6D8D8-F1
#
_cell.length_a   1.000
_cell.length_b   1.000
_cell.length_c   1.000
_cell.angle_alpha   90.00
_cell.angle_beta   90.00
_cell.angle_gamma   90.00
#
_symmetry.space_group_name_H-M   'P 1'
#
loop_
_entity.id
_entity.type
_entity.pdbx_description
1 polymer ?
#
loop_
_entity_poly.entity_id
_entity_poly.type
_entity_poly.pdbx_seq_one_letter_code
_entity_poly.pdbx_strand_id
1 'polypeptide(L)'
;EVIKLGVEFSVSVAESMFLLCDDIRTMLFISLALWKYVLPERNPVVERLFLLIHYIYSKDIKPKNEVLYQNGEGKSAQWNLIKTTWNDFVCGIIVLNRLVLVLRVKDCSYDDRLLLSAIAKYKQELKNLEGKLRSAKDVSEANGFARETIKSNIFPFWKSLFDEEGKEEIPREIKNRMLRELFKPIDGETWDIEIKSLPLHSPYILGRDFAKQELKDEVVRLGVELSLYIAEAMFLLCDDIRSMLWFCFKLWRDAGRYIYPNSLVLERVLRVIHYVYFKYIEPKNGVYRNGGLSVQMRLAIPTWENFDDVILSLNVLVPVLRQEGRCACGRNFMSSMEEQLKKVEEKLRCGKVVSEANGFSREVIEPSFFGLWKSLFNKEANNEATQTLKVIKNRILRDLFLPLHNEVAPPP
;
A
#
# COMPACT_ATOMS: atom_id res chain seq x y z
N GLU A 1 -14.64 -8.16 8.67
CA GLU A 1 -13.39 -8.60 8.01
C GLU A 1 -12.27 -8.94 8.98
N VAL A 2 -11.89 -8.06 9.90
CA VAL A 2 -10.80 -8.29 10.87
C VAL A 2 -10.95 -9.59 11.68
N ILE A 3 -12.18 -9.96 12.07
CA ILE A 3 -12.48 -11.27 12.69
C ILE A 3 -12.00 -12.43 11.81
N LYS A 4 -12.32 -12.41 10.51
CA LYS A 4 -11.91 -13.45 9.57
C LYS A 4 -10.38 -13.51 9.45
N LEU A 5 -9.71 -12.35 9.38
CA LEU A 5 -8.25 -12.28 9.34
C LEU A 5 -7.60 -12.84 10.60
N GLY A 6 -8.18 -12.55 11.77
CA GLY A 6 -7.73 -13.12 13.05
C GLY A 6 -7.88 -14.64 13.09
N VAL A 7 -8.99 -15.17 12.56
CA VAL A 7 -9.22 -16.60 12.44
C VAL A 7 -8.23 -17.26 11.47
N GLU A 8 -8.04 -16.73 10.27
CA GLU A 8 -7.09 -17.30 9.29
C GLU A 8 -5.64 -17.27 9.82
N PHE A 9 -5.25 -16.18 10.50
CA PHE A 9 -3.96 -16.10 11.18
C PHE A 9 -3.84 -17.16 12.29
N SER A 10 -4.90 -17.33 13.10
CA SER A 10 -4.93 -18.33 14.18
C SER A 10 -4.85 -19.76 13.66
N VAL A 11 -5.45 -20.04 12.50
CA VAL A 11 -5.32 -21.34 11.84
C VAL A 11 -3.87 -21.60 11.45
N SER A 12 -3.14 -20.58 10.97
CA SER A 12 -1.70 -20.70 10.66
C SER A 12 -0.85 -20.93 11.92
N VAL A 13 -1.22 -20.30 13.05
CA VAL A 13 -0.57 -20.54 14.35
C VAL A 13 -0.89 -21.95 14.87
N ALA A 14 -2.13 -22.42 14.71
CA ALA A 14 -2.48 -23.79 15.08
C ALA A 14 -1.69 -24.80 14.23
N GLU A 15 -1.63 -24.58 12.91
CA GLU A 15 -0.86 -25.44 11.99
C GLU A 15 0.61 -25.56 12.42
N SER A 16 1.25 -24.46 12.82
CA SER A 16 2.63 -24.52 13.33
C SER A 16 2.75 -25.32 14.63
N MET A 17 1.75 -25.28 15.51
CA MET A 17 1.73 -26.14 16.70
C MET A 17 1.64 -27.64 16.35
N PHE A 18 0.85 -28.00 15.33
CA PHE A 18 0.80 -29.38 14.82
C PHE A 18 2.07 -29.79 14.08
N LEU A 19 2.75 -28.87 13.40
CA LEU A 19 4.04 -29.15 12.76
C LEU A 19 5.15 -29.44 13.77
N LEU A 20 5.07 -28.83 14.95
CA LEU A 20 6.06 -28.96 16.02
C LEU A 20 5.67 -29.95 17.10
N CYS A 21 4.55 -30.68 16.94
CA CYS A 21 4.06 -31.55 18.02
C CYS A 21 4.92 -32.82 18.22
N ASP A 22 5.89 -33.06 17.33
CA ASP A 22 6.98 -34.02 17.52
C ASP A 22 7.95 -33.59 18.64
N ASP A 23 8.02 -32.29 18.93
CA ASP A 23 8.80 -31.71 20.03
C ASP A 23 7.96 -30.66 20.79
N ILE A 24 7.27 -31.15 21.84
CA ILE A 24 6.42 -30.34 22.72
C ILE A 24 7.20 -29.18 23.33
N ARG A 25 8.49 -29.35 23.65
CA ARG A 25 9.30 -28.31 24.26
C ARG A 25 9.47 -27.13 23.30
N THR A 26 9.91 -27.38 22.07
CA THR A 26 10.06 -26.34 21.04
C THR A 26 8.71 -25.65 20.74
N MET A 27 7.64 -26.44 20.60
CA MET A 27 6.29 -25.90 20.36
C MET A 27 5.83 -24.94 21.48
N LEU A 28 6.03 -25.32 22.75
CA LEU A 28 5.64 -24.48 23.89
C LEU A 28 6.52 -23.23 24.01
N PHE A 29 7.82 -23.31 23.74
CA PHE A 29 8.68 -22.12 23.75
C PHE A 29 8.29 -21.12 22.66
N ILE A 30 7.95 -21.57 21.46
CA ILE A 30 7.45 -20.69 20.39
C ILE A 30 6.11 -20.07 20.78
N SER A 31 5.21 -20.87 21.34
CA SER A 31 3.91 -20.40 21.82
C SER A 31 4.06 -19.32 22.89
N LEU A 32 4.99 -19.52 23.83
CA LEU A 32 5.36 -18.54 24.86
C LEU A 32 5.98 -17.29 24.24
N ALA A 33 6.84 -17.45 23.22
CA ALA A 33 7.47 -16.35 22.51
C ALA A 33 6.42 -15.45 21.83
N LEU A 34 5.50 -16.05 21.07
CA LEU A 34 4.40 -15.36 20.39
C LEU A 34 3.45 -14.67 21.37
N TRP A 35 3.12 -15.32 22.49
CA TRP A 35 2.21 -14.77 23.49
C TRP A 35 2.83 -13.65 24.31
N LYS A 36 4.06 -13.82 24.83
CA LYS A 36 4.63 -12.93 25.86
C LYS A 36 5.50 -11.82 25.31
N TYR A 37 6.18 -12.02 24.17
CA TYR A 37 7.26 -11.14 23.74
C TYR A 37 6.90 -10.26 22.55
N VAL A 38 5.80 -10.54 21.84
CA VAL A 38 5.42 -9.76 20.64
C VAL A 38 4.63 -8.50 21.02
N LEU A 39 3.71 -8.59 21.98
CA LEU A 39 2.88 -7.49 22.47
C LEU A 39 2.64 -7.63 23.98
N PRO A 40 2.24 -6.56 24.69
CA PRO A 40 1.95 -6.62 26.12
C PRO A 40 0.86 -7.66 26.47
N GLU A 41 0.98 -8.30 27.64
CA GLU A 41 0.12 -9.42 28.09
C GLU A 41 -1.39 -9.10 28.23
N ARG A 42 -1.77 -7.82 28.22
CA ARG A 42 -3.16 -7.34 28.23
C ARG A 42 -3.66 -6.90 26.85
N ASN A 43 -2.95 -7.28 25.80
CA ASN A 43 -3.36 -6.97 24.45
C ASN A 43 -4.50 -7.92 24.01
N PRO A 44 -5.66 -7.41 23.56
CA PRO A 44 -6.81 -8.24 23.20
C PRO A 44 -6.50 -9.32 22.15
N VAL A 45 -5.60 -9.02 21.19
CA VAL A 45 -5.19 -9.98 20.14
C VAL A 45 -4.36 -11.11 20.75
N VAL A 46 -3.39 -10.77 21.61
CA VAL A 46 -2.56 -11.75 22.32
C VAL A 46 -3.40 -12.65 23.21
N GLU A 47 -4.45 -12.13 23.84
CA GLU A 47 -5.35 -12.94 24.66
C GLU A 47 -6.15 -13.95 23.83
N ARG A 48 -6.60 -13.59 22.62
CA ARG A 48 -7.25 -14.56 21.73
C ARG A 48 -6.29 -15.63 21.23
N LEU A 49 -5.03 -15.25 20.96
CA LEU A 49 -3.98 -16.20 20.62
C LEU A 49 -3.63 -17.11 21.80
N PHE A 50 -3.64 -16.59 23.04
CA PHE A 50 -3.45 -17.41 24.23
C PHE A 50 -4.56 -18.47 24.38
N LEU A 51 -5.82 -18.06 24.25
CA LEU A 51 -6.96 -18.96 24.31
C LEU A 51 -6.90 -20.05 23.23
N LEU A 52 -6.53 -19.65 22.01
CA LEU A 52 -6.26 -20.56 20.90
C LEU A 52 -5.18 -21.58 21.27
N ILE A 53 -4.00 -21.13 21.68
CA ILE A 53 -2.85 -22.00 21.98
C ILE A 53 -3.24 -22.97 23.10
N HIS A 54 -3.86 -22.46 24.16
CA HIS A 54 -4.33 -23.30 25.26
C HIS A 54 -5.35 -24.34 24.79
N TYR A 55 -6.31 -23.94 23.95
CA TYR A 55 -7.34 -24.83 23.40
C TYR A 55 -6.71 -25.96 22.57
N ILE A 56 -5.89 -25.62 21.57
CA ILE A 56 -5.24 -26.59 20.67
C ILE A 56 -4.35 -27.54 21.47
N TYR A 57 -3.53 -26.99 22.37
CA TYR A 57 -2.67 -27.81 23.21
C TYR A 57 -3.48 -28.79 24.07
N SER A 58 -4.50 -28.31 24.76
CA SER A 58 -5.25 -29.13 25.72
C SER A 58 -6.15 -30.18 25.07
N LYS A 59 -6.73 -29.85 23.92
CA LYS A 59 -7.71 -30.72 23.24
C LYS A 59 -7.09 -31.65 22.22
N ASP A 60 -6.12 -31.15 21.44
CA ASP A 60 -5.68 -31.86 20.24
C ASP A 60 -4.28 -32.45 20.37
N ILE A 61 -3.38 -31.79 21.11
CA ILE A 61 -1.97 -32.19 21.21
C ILE A 61 -1.69 -33.00 22.47
N LYS A 62 -1.99 -32.45 23.66
CA LYS A 62 -1.68 -33.06 24.96
C LYS A 62 -2.20 -34.50 25.09
N PRO A 63 -3.46 -34.82 24.71
CA PRO A 63 -3.97 -36.19 24.87
C PRO A 63 -3.24 -37.23 24.00
N LYS A 64 -2.61 -36.82 22.90
CA LYS A 64 -1.88 -37.72 21.99
C LYS A 64 -0.42 -37.92 22.41
N ASN A 65 0.12 -36.98 23.18
CA ASN A 65 1.54 -36.88 23.53
C ASN A 65 1.81 -37.07 25.03
N GLU A 66 0.92 -37.78 25.76
CA GLU A 66 1.09 -38.06 27.20
C GLU A 66 2.35 -38.87 27.52
N VAL A 67 2.96 -39.53 26.53
CA VAL A 67 4.30 -40.12 26.65
C VAL A 67 5.32 -39.06 26.24
N LEU A 68 5.69 -38.18 27.18
CA LEU A 68 6.86 -37.31 27.04
C LEU A 68 8.07 -38.18 26.70
N TYR A 69 8.59 -38.08 25.46
CA TYR A 69 9.91 -38.58 25.14
C TYR A 69 10.92 -37.79 25.98
N GLN A 70 11.27 -38.35 27.14
CA GLN A 70 12.44 -37.93 27.87
C GLN A 70 13.67 -38.28 27.00
N ASN A 71 14.49 -37.26 26.75
CA ASN A 71 15.87 -37.36 26.27
C ASN A 71 16.12 -37.48 24.75
N GLY A 72 15.37 -36.76 23.92
CA GLY A 72 15.83 -36.39 22.58
C GLY A 72 16.51 -35.03 22.60
N GLU A 73 17.83 -34.95 22.44
CA GLU A 73 18.58 -33.67 22.26
C GLU A 73 18.31 -32.98 20.91
N GLY A 74 17.22 -33.32 20.21
CA GLY A 74 16.90 -32.83 18.86
C GLY A 74 15.71 -31.88 18.84
N LYS A 75 15.80 -30.81 18.05
CA LYS A 75 14.66 -29.93 17.73
C LYS A 75 13.68 -30.65 16.80
N SER A 76 12.42 -30.21 16.80
CA SER A 76 11.42 -30.62 15.80
C SER A 76 12.00 -30.65 14.39
N ALA A 77 11.63 -31.66 13.60
CA ALA A 77 12.01 -31.74 12.19
C ALA A 77 11.54 -30.52 11.37
N GLN A 78 10.48 -29.85 11.85
CA GLN A 78 9.90 -28.67 11.21
C GLN A 78 10.41 -27.34 11.80
N TRP A 79 11.35 -27.37 12.75
CA TRP A 79 11.91 -26.17 13.38
C TRP A 79 12.43 -25.15 12.36
N ASN A 80 13.19 -25.61 11.35
CA ASN A 80 13.74 -24.74 10.33
C ASN A 80 12.65 -24.02 9.52
N LEU A 81 11.56 -24.72 9.18
CA LEU A 81 10.41 -24.11 8.51
C LEU A 81 9.82 -23.00 9.40
N ILE A 82 9.56 -23.30 10.67
CA ILE A 82 8.97 -22.32 11.60
C ILE A 82 9.87 -21.11 11.80
N LYS A 83 11.18 -21.32 11.88
CA LYS A 83 12.18 -20.24 11.95
C LYS A 83 12.07 -19.29 10.76
N THR A 84 11.89 -19.80 9.54
CA THR A 84 11.71 -18.93 8.34
C THR A 84 10.39 -18.17 8.33
N THR A 85 9.37 -18.69 9.01
CA THR A 85 8.04 -18.05 9.12
C THR A 85 7.88 -17.14 10.33
N TRP A 86 8.86 -17.10 11.24
CA TRP A 86 8.78 -16.36 12.50
C TRP A 86 8.39 -14.89 12.30
N ASN A 87 9.03 -14.21 11.34
CA ASN A 87 8.71 -12.82 11.04
C ASN A 87 7.27 -12.64 10.55
N ASP A 88 6.71 -13.60 9.83
CA ASP A 88 5.33 -13.52 9.36
C ASP A 88 4.35 -13.63 10.54
N PHE A 89 4.64 -14.49 11.52
CA PHE A 89 3.87 -14.59 12.76
C PHE A 89 3.91 -13.30 13.57
N VAL A 90 5.11 -12.76 13.82
CA VAL A 90 5.28 -11.49 14.54
C VAL A 90 4.55 -10.35 13.81
N CYS A 91 4.70 -10.26 12.48
CA CYS A 91 4.01 -9.27 11.67
C CYS A 91 2.48 -9.43 11.78
N GLY A 92 1.96 -10.65 11.70
CA GLY A 92 0.54 -10.92 11.79
C GLY A 92 -0.09 -10.47 13.11
N ILE A 93 0.59 -10.74 14.23
CA ILE A 93 0.17 -10.29 15.56
C ILE A 93 0.11 -8.76 15.62
N ILE A 94 1.17 -8.08 15.15
CA ILE A 94 1.26 -6.61 15.24
C ILE A 94 0.22 -5.94 14.33
N VAL A 95 0.04 -6.43 13.09
CA VAL A 95 -0.96 -5.87 12.15
C VAL A 95 -2.37 -6.09 12.65
N LEU A 96 -2.70 -7.30 13.15
CA LEU A 96 -4.00 -7.58 13.76
C LEU A 96 -4.28 -6.66 14.94
N ASN A 97 -3.30 -6.46 15.82
CA ASN A 97 -3.46 -5.54 16.94
C ASN A 97 -3.74 -4.10 16.46
N ARG A 98 -2.99 -3.60 15.47
CA ARG A 98 -3.23 -2.27 14.91
C ARG A 98 -4.63 -2.14 14.32
N LEU A 99 -5.09 -3.14 13.57
CA LEU A 99 -6.45 -3.18 13.01
C LEU A 99 -7.52 -3.17 14.11
N VAL A 100 -7.33 -3.97 15.17
CA VAL A 100 -8.25 -4.06 16.30
C VAL A 100 -8.29 -2.75 17.08
N LEU A 101 -7.14 -2.10 17.30
CA LEU A 101 -7.08 -0.79 17.95
C LEU A 101 -7.83 0.28 17.13
N VAL A 102 -7.59 0.35 15.82
CA VAL A 102 -8.30 1.28 14.92
C VAL A 102 -9.81 1.10 15.02
N LEU A 103 -10.30 -0.15 15.03
CA LEU A 103 -11.72 -0.44 15.11
C LEU A 103 -12.34 -0.26 16.51
N ARG A 104 -11.57 -0.49 17.57
CA ARG A 104 -12.06 -0.36 18.96
C ARG A 104 -12.14 1.08 19.45
N VAL A 105 -11.26 1.97 18.98
CA VAL A 105 -11.18 3.34 19.50
C VAL A 105 -12.43 4.19 19.15
N LYS A 106 -13.35 3.74 18.29
CA LYS A 106 -14.52 4.52 17.82
C LYS A 106 -14.14 5.95 17.38
N ASP A 107 -12.88 6.20 17.05
CA ASP A 107 -12.48 7.47 16.47
C ASP A 107 -12.85 7.43 15.00
N CYS A 108 -13.84 8.23 14.64
CA CYS A 108 -14.33 8.45 13.27
C CYS A 108 -13.27 9.08 12.34
N SER A 109 -12.00 9.13 12.77
CA SER A 109 -10.91 9.85 12.11
C SER A 109 -10.03 8.96 11.23
N TYR A 110 -10.19 7.63 11.28
CA TYR A 110 -9.42 6.73 10.42
C TYR A 110 -10.08 6.61 9.05
N ASP A 111 -9.33 6.89 8.00
CA ASP A 111 -9.83 6.82 6.63
C ASP A 111 -10.07 5.37 6.18
N ASP A 112 -11.30 5.10 5.71
CA ASP A 112 -11.75 3.80 5.24
C ASP A 112 -10.88 3.23 4.12
N ARG A 113 -10.33 4.08 3.23
CA ARG A 113 -9.44 3.63 2.16
C ARG A 113 -8.11 3.12 2.70
N LEU A 114 -7.51 3.81 3.67
CA LEU A 114 -6.31 3.34 4.36
C LEU A 114 -6.56 2.02 5.10
N LEU A 115 -7.71 1.90 5.76
CA LEU A 115 -8.10 0.67 6.45
C LEU A 115 -8.29 -0.49 5.46
N LEU A 116 -8.97 -0.26 4.34
CA LEU A 116 -9.16 -1.25 3.28
C LEU A 116 -7.83 -1.66 2.64
N SER A 117 -6.92 -0.72 2.37
CA SER A 117 -5.57 -1.01 1.87
C SER A 117 -4.78 -1.86 2.87
N ALA A 118 -4.80 -1.51 4.15
CA ALA A 118 -4.15 -2.29 5.20
C ALA A 118 -4.69 -3.73 5.27
N ILE A 119 -6.02 -3.90 5.19
CA ILE A 119 -6.67 -5.21 5.15
C ILE A 119 -6.24 -6.01 3.91
N ALA A 120 -6.19 -5.38 2.73
CA ALA A 120 -5.80 -6.04 1.49
C ALA A 120 -4.34 -6.51 1.54
N LYS A 121 -3.43 -5.65 1.99
CA LYS A 121 -2.01 -6.01 2.17
C LYS A 121 -1.86 -7.12 3.20
N TYR A 122 -2.58 -7.05 4.31
CA TYR A 122 -2.51 -8.10 5.32
C TYR A 122 -3.02 -9.46 4.83
N LYS A 123 -4.08 -9.49 4.01
CA LYS A 123 -4.52 -10.73 3.34
C LYS A 123 -3.43 -11.33 2.46
N GLN A 124 -2.66 -10.51 1.75
CA GLN A 124 -1.57 -10.98 0.92
C GLN A 124 -0.45 -11.60 1.77
N GLU A 125 -0.08 -10.95 2.87
CA GLU A 125 0.89 -11.50 3.83
C GLU A 125 0.43 -12.84 4.43
N LEU A 126 -0.85 -12.95 4.79
CA LEU A 126 -1.42 -14.22 5.28
C LEU A 126 -1.38 -15.33 4.23
N LYS A 127 -1.67 -15.02 2.96
CA LYS A 127 -1.54 -15.98 1.86
C LYS A 127 -0.09 -16.43 1.65
N ASN A 128 0.87 -15.52 1.82
CA ASN A 128 2.29 -15.87 1.74
C ASN A 128 2.69 -16.80 2.88
N LEU A 129 2.24 -16.54 4.11
CA LEU A 129 2.45 -17.41 5.26
C LEU A 129 1.84 -18.80 5.04
N GLU A 130 0.58 -18.86 4.63
CA GLU A 130 -0.10 -20.12 4.26
C GLU A 130 0.66 -20.86 3.16
N GLY A 131 1.16 -20.13 2.16
CA GLY A 131 2.00 -20.70 1.10
C GLY A 131 3.30 -21.32 1.61
N LYS A 132 3.95 -20.72 2.61
CA LYS A 132 5.16 -21.28 3.24
C LYS A 132 4.84 -22.55 4.03
N LEU A 133 3.77 -22.52 4.84
CA LEU A 133 3.36 -23.68 5.66
C LEU A 133 2.87 -24.85 4.82
N ARG A 134 2.31 -24.59 3.63
CA ARG A 134 1.85 -25.62 2.69
C ARG A 134 2.91 -26.66 2.32
N SER A 135 4.19 -26.31 2.41
CA SER A 135 5.31 -27.24 2.16
C SER A 135 5.35 -28.43 3.12
N ALA A 136 4.79 -28.29 4.32
CA ALA A 136 4.73 -29.35 5.34
C ALA A 136 3.27 -29.74 5.68
N LYS A 137 2.31 -29.44 4.80
CA LYS A 137 0.89 -29.68 5.06
C LYS A 137 0.59 -31.15 5.38
N ASP A 138 1.23 -32.08 4.67
CA ASP A 138 1.01 -33.51 4.90
C ASP A 138 1.45 -33.93 6.32
N VAL A 139 2.46 -33.26 6.89
CA VAL A 139 2.94 -33.49 8.26
C VAL A 139 1.94 -32.95 9.28
N SER A 140 1.44 -31.73 9.09
CA SER A 140 0.44 -31.15 10.01
C SER A 140 -0.85 -31.97 10.00
N GLU A 141 -1.33 -32.38 8.82
CA GLU A 141 -2.52 -33.23 8.68
C GLU A 141 -2.34 -34.62 9.30
N ALA A 142 -1.17 -35.25 9.11
CA ALA A 142 -0.84 -36.52 9.77
C ALA A 142 -0.85 -36.41 11.30
N ASN A 143 -0.46 -35.25 11.83
CA ASN A 143 -0.52 -34.95 13.26
C ASN A 143 -1.94 -34.59 13.76
N GLY A 144 -2.92 -34.60 12.85
CA GLY A 144 -4.34 -34.38 13.12
C GLY A 144 -4.80 -32.93 12.99
N PHE A 145 -4.03 -32.09 12.29
CA PHE A 145 -4.48 -30.75 11.92
C PHE A 145 -5.68 -30.84 10.96
N ALA A 146 -6.83 -30.33 11.40
CA ALA A 146 -8.04 -30.25 10.61
C ALA A 146 -8.45 -28.78 10.43
N ARG A 147 -7.97 -28.15 9.36
CA ARG A 147 -8.08 -26.70 9.09
C ARG A 147 -9.49 -26.14 9.35
N GLU A 148 -10.51 -26.72 8.75
CA GLU A 148 -11.89 -26.20 8.84
C GLU A 148 -12.54 -26.44 10.21
N THR A 149 -12.22 -27.54 10.87
CA THR A 149 -12.66 -27.81 12.25
C THR A 149 -12.05 -26.80 13.21
N ILE A 150 -10.73 -26.59 13.12
CA ILE A 150 -9.97 -25.61 13.90
C ILE A 150 -10.54 -24.21 13.68
N LYS A 151 -10.75 -23.83 12.41
CA LYS A 151 -11.35 -22.55 12.01
C LYS A 151 -12.72 -22.32 12.66
N SER A 152 -13.59 -23.33 12.64
CA SER A 152 -14.92 -23.26 13.27
C SER A 152 -14.82 -23.08 14.79
N ASN A 153 -13.90 -23.80 15.45
CA ASN A 153 -13.73 -23.76 16.90
C ASN A 153 -13.14 -22.44 17.40
N ILE A 154 -12.30 -21.78 16.59
CA ILE A 154 -11.64 -20.53 16.94
C ILE A 154 -12.47 -19.30 16.58
N PHE A 155 -13.38 -19.41 15.61
CA PHE A 155 -14.22 -18.30 15.19
C PHE A 155 -14.93 -17.57 16.36
N PRO A 156 -15.52 -18.27 17.36
CA PRO A 156 -16.09 -17.63 18.55
C PRO A 156 -15.10 -16.79 19.35
N PHE A 157 -13.83 -17.18 19.45
CA PHE A 157 -12.80 -16.43 20.19
C PHE A 157 -12.57 -15.05 19.57
N TRP A 158 -12.55 -14.97 18.25
CA TRP A 158 -12.38 -13.69 17.55
C TRP A 158 -13.66 -12.89 17.47
N LYS A 159 -14.83 -13.54 17.43
CA LYS A 159 -16.11 -12.85 17.46
C LYS A 159 -16.28 -12.06 18.75
N SER A 160 -15.94 -12.68 19.90
CA SER A 160 -16.05 -12.02 21.21
C SER A 160 -15.21 -10.76 21.32
N LEU A 161 -14.16 -10.59 20.50
CA LEU A 161 -13.29 -9.42 20.53
C LEU A 161 -14.03 -8.08 20.34
N PHE A 162 -15.21 -8.09 19.71
CA PHE A 162 -16.02 -6.91 19.44
C PHE A 162 -17.36 -6.89 20.19
N ASP A 163 -17.68 -7.94 20.95
CA ASP A 163 -18.92 -8.04 21.74
C ASP A 163 -18.73 -7.33 23.10
N GLU A 164 -19.81 -6.81 23.70
CA GLU A 164 -19.79 -6.17 25.04
C GLU A 164 -19.19 -7.11 26.11
N GLU A 165 -19.49 -8.41 26.01
CA GLU A 165 -19.01 -9.47 26.89
C GLU A 165 -17.52 -9.80 26.71
N GLY A 166 -16.95 -9.57 25.52
CA GLY A 166 -15.51 -9.75 25.30
C GLY A 166 -14.67 -8.50 25.53
N LYS A 167 -15.26 -7.45 26.12
CA LYS A 167 -14.54 -6.42 26.88
C LYS A 167 -14.17 -6.89 28.28
N GLU A 168 -14.83 -7.92 28.82
CA GLU A 168 -14.44 -8.53 30.09
C GLU A 168 -13.16 -9.35 29.88
N GLU A 169 -12.09 -8.95 30.58
CA GLU A 169 -10.84 -9.72 30.63
C GLU A 169 -11.12 -11.08 31.29
N ILE A 170 -10.43 -12.12 30.82
CA ILE A 170 -10.49 -13.44 31.47
C ILE A 170 -10.13 -13.26 32.96
N PRO A 171 -10.94 -13.75 33.90
CA PRO A 171 -10.63 -13.66 35.33
C PRO A 171 -9.21 -14.14 35.60
N ARG A 172 -8.46 -13.33 36.36
CA ARG A 172 -7.01 -13.51 36.56
C ARG A 172 -6.67 -14.91 37.07
N GLU A 173 -7.51 -15.47 37.93
CA GLU A 173 -7.37 -16.80 38.51
C GLU A 173 -7.46 -17.91 37.45
N ILE A 174 -8.38 -17.75 36.48
CA ILE A 174 -8.56 -18.67 35.35
C ILE A 174 -7.36 -18.57 34.41
N LYS A 175 -6.95 -17.34 34.05
CA LYS A 175 -5.78 -17.10 33.19
C LYS A 175 -4.51 -17.69 33.79
N ASN A 176 -4.27 -17.48 35.09
CA ASN A 176 -3.13 -18.05 35.80
C ASN A 176 -3.16 -19.58 35.86
N ARG A 177 -4.35 -20.19 35.98
CA ARG A 177 -4.50 -21.64 35.93
C ARG A 177 -4.13 -22.19 34.56
N MET A 178 -4.69 -21.61 33.50
CA MET A 178 -4.39 -21.98 32.11
C MET A 178 -2.89 -21.83 31.80
N LEU A 179 -2.24 -20.75 32.27
CA LEU A 179 -0.80 -20.54 32.09
C LEU A 179 0.03 -21.64 32.74
N ARG A 180 -0.31 -22.01 33.98
CA ARG A 180 0.35 -23.12 34.66
C ARG A 180 0.12 -24.43 33.92
N GLU A 181 -1.11 -24.71 33.48
CA GLU A 181 -1.42 -25.95 32.77
C GLU A 181 -0.68 -26.06 31.42
N LEU A 182 -0.60 -24.96 30.68
CA LEU A 182 0.03 -24.91 29.36
C LEU A 182 1.55 -25.01 29.44
N PHE A 183 2.18 -24.26 30.35
CA PHE A 183 3.65 -24.13 30.41
C PHE A 183 4.33 -24.94 31.51
N LYS A 184 3.59 -25.71 32.31
CA LYS A 184 4.17 -26.68 33.27
C LYS A 184 5.24 -27.59 32.65
N PRO A 185 5.10 -28.10 31.41
CA PRO A 185 6.11 -28.99 30.83
C PRO A 185 7.49 -28.35 30.65
N ILE A 186 7.54 -27.02 30.51
CA ILE A 186 8.80 -26.27 30.30
C ILE A 186 9.19 -25.45 31.54
N ASP A 187 8.51 -25.65 32.67
CA ASP A 187 8.79 -24.92 33.91
C ASP A 187 10.12 -25.39 34.51
N GLY A 188 11.01 -24.44 34.80
CA GLY A 188 12.37 -24.71 35.24
C GLY A 188 13.36 -25.12 34.14
N GLU A 189 12.94 -25.25 32.88
CA GLU A 189 13.84 -25.52 31.76
C GLU A 189 14.60 -24.27 31.31
N THR A 190 15.82 -24.47 30.80
CA THR A 190 16.56 -23.40 30.14
C THR A 190 15.89 -23.03 28.82
N TRP A 191 15.63 -21.73 28.64
CA TRP A 191 15.17 -21.17 27.38
C TRP A 191 16.12 -21.53 26.25
N ASP A 192 15.56 -21.94 25.11
CA ASP A 192 16.33 -22.10 23.88
C ASP A 192 16.86 -20.73 23.42
N ILE A 193 18.19 -20.59 23.41
CA ILE A 193 18.89 -19.35 23.03
C ILE A 193 18.51 -18.93 21.60
N GLU A 194 18.30 -19.89 20.71
CA GLU A 194 17.94 -19.61 19.32
C GLU A 194 16.54 -19.01 19.22
N ILE A 195 15.55 -19.56 19.95
CA ILE A 195 14.19 -19.00 20.02
C ILE A 195 14.23 -17.58 20.61
N LYS A 196 15.00 -17.38 21.69
CA LYS A 196 15.16 -16.07 22.34
C LYS A 196 15.80 -15.03 21.42
N SER A 197 16.66 -15.45 20.50
CA SER A 197 17.34 -14.57 19.54
C SER A 197 16.49 -14.20 18.31
N LEU A 198 15.27 -14.74 18.19
CA LEU A 198 14.43 -14.46 17.04
C LEU A 198 14.02 -12.98 16.97
N PRO A 199 14.09 -12.35 15.78
CA PRO A 199 13.88 -10.92 15.64
C PRO A 199 12.41 -10.52 15.86
N LEU A 200 12.21 -9.38 16.51
CA LEU A 200 10.89 -8.74 16.64
C LEU A 200 10.83 -7.54 15.69
N HIS A 201 10.52 -7.81 14.41
CA HIS A 201 10.37 -6.74 13.42
C HIS A 201 8.96 -6.14 13.46
N SER A 202 8.85 -4.81 13.45
CA SER A 202 7.56 -4.12 13.34
C SER A 202 7.16 -3.89 11.88
N PRO A 203 6.04 -4.45 11.39
CA PRO A 203 5.66 -4.35 9.98
C PRO A 203 5.32 -2.91 9.56
N TYR A 204 5.44 -2.65 8.26
CA TYR A 204 5.04 -1.37 7.65
C TYR A 204 3.51 -1.14 7.72
N ILE A 205 2.68 -2.18 7.61
CA ILE A 205 1.21 -2.06 7.57
C ILE A 205 0.68 -1.39 8.85
N LEU A 206 -0.02 -0.26 8.69
CA LEU A 206 -0.49 0.62 9.79
C LEU A 206 0.65 1.10 10.73
N GLY A 207 1.90 1.09 10.25
CA GLY A 207 3.03 1.69 10.93
C GLY A 207 3.02 3.22 10.80
N ARG A 208 4.02 3.88 11.43
CA ARG A 208 4.12 5.35 11.47
C ARG A 208 4.08 6.00 10.09
N ASP A 209 4.72 5.36 9.10
CA ASP A 209 4.86 5.90 7.75
C ASP A 209 3.83 5.33 6.76
N PHE A 210 2.93 4.45 7.21
CA PHE A 210 1.96 3.77 6.35
C PHE A 210 1.06 4.75 5.60
N ALA A 211 0.30 5.56 6.34
CA ALA A 211 -0.64 6.51 5.76
C ALA A 211 0.04 7.47 4.75
N LYS A 212 1.27 7.88 5.05
CA LYS A 212 2.04 8.79 4.21
C LYS A 212 2.48 8.12 2.90
N GLN A 213 2.93 6.89 2.96
CA GLN A 213 3.38 6.18 1.77
C GLN A 213 2.20 5.72 0.91
N GLU A 214 1.06 5.35 1.50
CA GLU A 214 -0.20 5.18 0.75
C GLU A 214 -0.58 6.48 0.02
N LEU A 215 -0.52 7.64 0.70
CA LEU A 215 -0.79 8.92 0.07
C LEU A 215 0.18 9.24 -1.07
N LYS A 216 1.46 8.88 -0.95
CA LYS A 216 2.44 9.03 -2.05
C LYS A 216 2.07 8.17 -3.25
N ASP A 217 1.71 6.91 -3.02
CA ASP A 217 1.33 5.98 -4.09
C ASP A 217 0.06 6.46 -4.81
N GLU A 218 -0.91 7.01 -4.07
CA GLU A 218 -2.09 7.61 -4.67
C GLU A 218 -1.78 8.91 -5.44
N VAL A 219 -0.88 9.77 -4.94
CA VAL A 219 -0.42 10.96 -5.68
C VAL A 219 0.26 10.56 -6.99
N VAL A 220 1.08 9.49 -6.97
CA VAL A 220 1.67 8.96 -8.21
C VAL A 220 0.58 8.51 -9.18
N ARG A 221 -0.44 7.77 -8.70
CA ARG A 221 -1.57 7.34 -9.54
C ARG A 221 -2.33 8.52 -10.16
N LEU A 222 -2.71 9.51 -9.36
CA LEU A 222 -3.43 10.69 -9.86
C LEU A 222 -2.57 11.53 -10.80
N GLY A 223 -1.26 11.62 -10.55
CA GLY A 223 -0.33 12.28 -11.47
C GLY A 223 -0.26 11.58 -12.83
N VAL A 224 -0.22 10.24 -12.85
CA VAL A 224 -0.28 9.44 -14.07
C VAL A 224 -1.59 9.68 -14.82
N GLU A 225 -2.72 9.66 -14.11
CA GLU A 225 -4.04 9.87 -14.69
C GLU A 225 -4.20 11.28 -15.28
N LEU A 226 -3.77 12.31 -14.54
CA LEU A 226 -3.63 13.69 -15.04
C LEU A 226 -2.84 13.73 -16.35
N SER A 227 -1.71 13.01 -16.41
CA SER A 227 -0.83 12.98 -17.58
C SER A 227 -1.46 12.30 -18.78
N LEU A 228 -2.25 11.24 -18.54
CA LEU A 228 -2.99 10.54 -19.59
C LEU A 228 -4.07 11.44 -20.18
N TYR A 229 -4.82 12.19 -19.38
CA TYR A 229 -5.82 13.13 -19.91
C TYR A 229 -5.18 14.33 -20.62
N ILE A 230 -4.03 14.83 -20.16
CA ILE A 230 -3.26 15.83 -20.91
C ILE A 230 -2.83 15.26 -22.26
N ALA A 231 -2.30 14.04 -22.29
CA ALA A 231 -1.92 13.39 -23.54
C ALA A 231 -3.13 13.21 -24.47
N GLU A 232 -4.26 12.72 -23.95
CA GLU A 232 -5.50 12.57 -24.71
C GLU A 232 -5.97 13.89 -25.32
N ALA A 233 -5.95 14.99 -24.55
CA ALA A 233 -6.25 16.32 -25.06
C ALA A 233 -5.26 16.77 -26.16
N MET A 234 -3.98 16.43 -26.04
CA MET A 234 -3.00 16.71 -27.08
C MET A 234 -3.28 15.94 -28.38
N PHE A 235 -3.66 14.66 -28.30
CA PHE A 235 -4.09 13.88 -29.46
C PHE A 235 -5.42 14.38 -30.04
N LEU A 236 -6.33 14.87 -29.19
CA LEU A 236 -7.59 15.45 -29.64
C LEU A 236 -7.38 16.72 -30.46
N LEU A 237 -6.41 17.56 -30.06
CA LEU A 237 -6.11 18.85 -30.70
C LEU A 237 -5.01 18.76 -31.78
N CYS A 238 -4.46 17.57 -32.05
CA CYS A 238 -3.30 17.45 -32.93
C CYS A 238 -3.62 17.77 -34.40
N ASP A 239 -4.89 17.89 -34.77
CA ASP A 239 -5.32 18.42 -36.07
C ASP A 239 -4.79 19.83 -36.34
N ASP A 240 -4.53 20.61 -35.28
CA ASP A 240 -3.82 21.88 -35.35
C ASP A 240 -2.75 21.99 -34.24
N ILE A 241 -1.48 21.84 -34.63
CA ILE A 241 -0.33 21.91 -33.72
C ILE A 241 -0.29 23.21 -32.93
N ARG A 242 -0.72 24.33 -33.53
CA ARG A 242 -0.77 25.62 -32.84
C ARG A 242 -1.77 25.59 -31.68
N SER A 243 -3.00 25.16 -31.92
CA SER A 243 -4.04 25.02 -30.89
C SER A 243 -3.60 24.09 -29.76
N MET A 244 -3.01 22.95 -30.11
CA MET A 244 -2.48 22.00 -29.13
C MET A 244 -1.37 22.62 -28.28
N LEU A 245 -0.36 23.25 -28.89
CA LEU A 245 0.73 23.89 -28.14
C LEU A 245 0.22 25.05 -27.29
N TRP A 246 -0.78 25.80 -27.76
CA TRP A 246 -1.38 26.89 -27.00
C TRP A 246 -2.15 26.37 -25.78
N PHE A 247 -2.91 25.28 -25.94
CA PHE A 247 -3.55 24.55 -24.84
C PHE A 247 -2.51 24.13 -23.78
N CYS A 248 -1.43 23.48 -24.21
CA CYS A 248 -0.35 23.02 -23.32
C CYS A 248 0.39 24.18 -22.64
N PHE A 249 0.65 25.27 -23.37
CA PHE A 249 1.29 26.45 -22.82
C PHE A 249 0.44 27.11 -21.74
N LYS A 250 -0.87 27.21 -21.98
CA LYS A 250 -1.82 27.77 -21.03
C LYS A 250 -1.89 26.92 -19.76
N LEU A 251 -2.05 25.61 -19.92
CA LEU A 251 -2.03 24.63 -18.82
C LEU A 251 -0.75 24.74 -17.99
N TRP A 252 0.41 24.90 -18.63
CA TRP A 252 1.67 25.06 -17.90
C TRP A 252 1.82 26.43 -17.22
N ARG A 253 1.38 27.51 -17.86
CA ARG A 253 1.56 28.89 -17.39
C ARG A 253 0.57 29.24 -16.28
N ASP A 254 -0.69 28.89 -16.47
CA ASP A 254 -1.81 29.35 -15.64
C ASP A 254 -2.01 28.45 -14.41
N ALA A 255 -1.66 27.16 -14.46
CA ALA A 255 -1.71 26.21 -13.34
C ALA A 255 -0.65 26.44 -12.22
N GLY A 256 -0.19 27.67 -12.03
CA GLY A 256 0.59 28.07 -10.87
C GLY A 256 2.05 28.43 -11.11
N ARG A 257 2.47 28.78 -12.34
CA ARG A 257 3.84 29.31 -12.58
C ARG A 257 4.14 30.54 -11.72
N TYR A 258 3.14 31.39 -11.47
CA TYR A 258 3.28 32.61 -10.66
C TYR A 258 3.35 32.33 -9.15
N ILE A 259 2.79 31.20 -8.70
CA ILE A 259 2.70 30.83 -7.28
C ILE A 259 3.84 29.87 -6.88
N TYR A 260 4.29 29.00 -7.81
CA TYR A 260 5.28 27.94 -7.56
C TYR A 260 6.34 27.87 -8.68
N PRO A 261 7.30 28.80 -8.75
CA PRO A 261 8.27 28.90 -9.85
C PRO A 261 9.16 27.65 -10.02
N ASN A 262 9.39 26.90 -8.93
CA ASN A 262 10.17 25.66 -8.88
C ASN A 262 9.30 24.42 -8.59
N SER A 263 8.03 24.42 -8.99
CA SER A 263 7.17 23.24 -8.83
C SER A 263 7.72 22.02 -9.56
N LEU A 264 7.88 20.92 -8.83
CA LEU A 264 8.21 19.61 -9.40
C LEU A 264 7.03 19.02 -10.18
N VAL A 265 5.79 19.31 -9.79
CA VAL A 265 4.58 18.85 -10.48
C VAL A 265 4.50 19.48 -11.87
N LEU A 266 4.69 20.80 -11.98
CA LEU A 266 4.72 21.50 -13.26
C LEU A 266 5.88 21.02 -14.15
N GLU A 267 6.99 20.63 -13.53
CA GLU A 267 8.09 20.02 -14.27
C GLU A 267 7.73 18.63 -14.84
N ARG A 268 7.02 17.79 -14.07
CA ARG A 268 6.50 16.51 -14.58
C ARG A 268 5.49 16.74 -15.71
N VAL A 269 4.57 17.69 -15.55
CA VAL A 269 3.61 18.08 -16.60
C VAL A 269 4.33 18.52 -17.89
N LEU A 270 5.38 19.34 -17.78
CA LEU A 270 6.18 19.73 -18.96
C LEU A 270 6.86 18.54 -19.65
N ARG A 271 7.40 17.59 -18.88
CA ARG A 271 8.02 16.39 -19.45
C ARG A 271 7.01 15.51 -20.16
N VAL A 272 5.79 15.40 -19.62
CA VAL A 272 4.67 14.71 -20.28
C VAL A 272 4.37 15.35 -21.62
N ILE A 273 4.14 16.67 -21.64
CA ILE A 273 3.84 17.42 -22.87
C ILE A 273 4.97 17.22 -23.88
N HIS A 274 6.23 17.41 -23.47
CA HIS A 274 7.39 17.22 -24.33
C HIS A 274 7.47 15.80 -24.89
N TYR A 275 7.33 14.79 -24.03
CA TYR A 275 7.39 13.39 -24.42
C TYR A 275 6.30 13.04 -25.44
N VAL A 276 5.06 13.46 -25.19
CA VAL A 276 3.93 13.17 -26.08
C VAL A 276 4.11 13.84 -27.43
N TYR A 277 4.51 15.11 -27.43
CA TYR A 277 4.72 15.89 -28.65
C TYR A 277 5.77 15.25 -29.55
N PHE A 278 7.00 15.08 -29.06
CA PHE A 278 8.13 14.63 -29.87
C PHE A 278 8.03 13.16 -30.26
N LYS A 279 7.46 12.31 -29.38
CA LYS A 279 7.40 10.87 -29.66
C LYS A 279 6.22 10.48 -30.55
N TYR A 280 5.07 11.13 -30.40
CA TYR A 280 3.84 10.66 -31.04
C TYR A 280 3.20 11.64 -32.01
N ILE A 281 3.29 12.95 -31.75
CA ILE A 281 2.56 13.96 -32.54
C ILE A 281 3.40 14.49 -33.68
N GLU A 282 4.60 15.04 -33.39
CA GLU A 282 5.47 15.64 -34.41
C GLU A 282 5.80 14.68 -35.57
N PRO A 283 6.11 13.39 -35.33
CA PRO A 283 6.41 12.46 -36.43
C PRO A 283 5.24 12.23 -37.40
N LYS A 284 3.99 12.41 -36.95
CA LYS A 284 2.79 12.16 -37.75
C LYS A 284 2.25 13.42 -38.41
N ASN A 285 2.28 14.54 -37.70
CA ASN A 285 1.58 15.76 -38.09
C ASN A 285 2.55 16.83 -38.63
N GLY A 286 3.85 16.55 -38.58
CA GLY A 286 4.90 17.48 -38.96
C GLY A 286 5.13 18.58 -37.93
N VAL A 287 5.96 19.55 -38.30
CA VAL A 287 6.34 20.69 -37.45
C VAL A 287 5.24 21.76 -37.48
N TYR A 288 5.19 22.58 -36.43
CA TYR A 288 4.36 23.78 -36.30
C TYR A 288 4.19 24.59 -37.61
N ARG A 289 2.94 24.99 -37.91
CA ARG A 289 2.59 25.90 -39.02
C ARG A 289 1.73 27.05 -38.49
N ASN A 290 1.94 28.26 -39.03
CA ASN A 290 1.12 29.42 -38.70
C ASN A 290 -0.26 29.36 -39.38
N GLY A 291 -1.32 29.43 -38.57
CA GLY A 291 -2.71 29.65 -39.00
C GLY A 291 -3.61 28.42 -38.81
N GLY A 292 -4.80 28.62 -38.25
CA GLY A 292 -5.78 27.57 -37.96
C GLY A 292 -6.34 27.64 -36.52
N LEU A 293 -7.44 26.93 -36.27
CA LEU A 293 -7.94 26.59 -34.95
C LEU A 293 -8.39 25.12 -35.01
N SER A 294 -7.97 24.30 -34.06
CA SER A 294 -8.44 22.91 -33.98
C SER A 294 -9.96 22.89 -33.94
N VAL A 295 -10.58 22.04 -34.77
CA VAL A 295 -12.04 21.89 -34.76
C VAL A 295 -12.54 21.31 -33.44
N GLN A 296 -11.64 20.65 -32.70
CA GLN A 296 -11.90 20.05 -31.40
C GLN A 296 -11.59 20.98 -30.21
N MET A 297 -11.11 22.20 -30.46
CA MET A 297 -10.74 23.15 -29.40
C MET A 297 -11.89 23.42 -28.41
N ARG A 298 -13.15 23.42 -28.89
CA ARG A 298 -14.34 23.59 -28.04
C ARG A 298 -14.53 22.48 -27.00
N LEU A 299 -14.01 21.28 -27.25
CA LEU A 299 -14.07 20.16 -26.31
C LEU A 299 -12.95 20.23 -25.27
N ALA A 300 -11.80 20.80 -25.64
CA ALA A 300 -10.65 20.91 -24.74
C ALA A 300 -10.73 22.10 -23.78
N ILE A 301 -11.22 23.26 -24.22
CA ILE A 301 -11.32 24.48 -23.40
C ILE A 301 -11.98 24.24 -22.02
N PRO A 302 -13.13 23.55 -21.92
CA PRO A 302 -13.81 23.38 -20.63
C PRO A 302 -13.03 22.53 -19.63
N THR A 303 -12.00 21.79 -20.06
CA THR A 303 -11.19 20.93 -19.17
C THR A 303 -10.13 21.71 -18.39
N TRP A 304 -9.80 22.94 -18.79
CA TRP A 304 -8.70 23.71 -18.20
C TRP A 304 -8.82 23.92 -16.70
N GLU A 305 -9.96 24.42 -16.24
CA GLU A 305 -10.15 24.71 -14.81
C GLU A 305 -9.97 23.46 -13.95
N ASN A 306 -10.48 22.32 -14.44
CA ASN A 306 -10.34 21.03 -13.75
C ASN A 306 -8.87 20.56 -13.73
N PHE A 307 -8.13 20.76 -14.83
CA PHE A 307 -6.70 20.46 -14.85
C PHE A 307 -5.92 21.36 -13.88
N ASP A 308 -6.21 22.66 -13.88
CA ASP A 308 -5.56 23.65 -13.01
C ASP A 308 -5.79 23.30 -11.54
N ASP A 309 -7.03 22.95 -11.16
CA ASP A 309 -7.38 22.54 -9.79
C ASP A 309 -6.56 21.32 -9.32
N VAL A 310 -6.40 20.32 -10.20
CA VAL A 310 -5.62 19.11 -9.89
C VAL A 310 -4.14 19.46 -9.74
N ILE A 311 -3.58 20.24 -10.66
CA ILE A 311 -2.17 20.65 -10.63
C ILE A 311 -1.90 21.49 -9.36
N LEU A 312 -2.79 22.41 -9.00
CA LEU A 312 -2.69 23.22 -7.78
C LEU A 312 -2.74 22.35 -6.52
N SER A 313 -3.67 21.39 -6.46
CA SER A 313 -3.77 20.45 -5.35
C SER A 313 -2.51 19.61 -5.19
N LEU A 314 -1.95 19.10 -6.29
CA LEU A 314 -0.67 18.39 -6.31
C LEU A 314 0.50 19.30 -5.88
N ASN A 315 0.51 20.56 -6.32
CA ASN A 315 1.54 21.56 -5.95
C ASN A 315 1.59 21.81 -4.44
N VAL A 316 0.44 21.77 -3.76
CA VAL A 316 0.35 21.91 -2.30
C VAL A 316 0.75 20.61 -1.59
N LEU A 317 0.25 19.47 -2.07
CA LEU A 317 0.40 18.19 -1.37
C LEU A 317 1.81 17.59 -1.49
N VAL A 318 2.44 17.68 -2.66
CA VAL A 318 3.73 17.04 -2.95
C VAL A 318 4.86 17.51 -2.01
N PRO A 319 5.05 18.83 -1.76
CA PRO A 319 6.06 19.30 -0.81
C PRO A 319 5.85 18.75 0.60
N VAL A 320 4.60 18.67 1.06
CA VAL A 320 4.25 18.15 2.39
C VAL A 320 4.60 16.67 2.52
N LEU A 321 4.30 15.88 1.48
CA LEU A 321 4.63 14.45 1.47
C LEU A 321 6.14 14.16 1.36
N ARG A 322 6.93 15.14 0.89
CA ARG A 322 8.40 15.03 0.79
C ARG A 322 9.13 15.36 2.08
N GLN A 323 8.59 16.21 2.96
CA GLN A 323 9.20 16.54 4.25
C GLN A 323 9.14 15.36 5.22
N GLU A 324 10.14 15.18 6.09
CA GLU A 324 10.11 14.17 7.16
C GLU A 324 9.19 14.62 8.31
N GLY A 325 8.37 13.71 8.85
CA GLY A 325 7.37 14.04 9.88
C GLY A 325 5.96 13.52 9.58
N ARG A 326 5.03 13.75 10.53
CA ARG A 326 3.62 13.34 10.42
C ARG A 326 2.87 14.26 9.46
N CYS A 327 2.19 13.70 8.47
CA CYS A 327 1.21 14.40 7.64
C CYS A 327 -0.15 13.75 7.86
N ALA A 328 -1.11 14.49 8.41
CA ALA A 328 -2.47 14.00 8.70
C ALA A 328 -3.55 14.61 7.78
N CYS A 329 -3.19 15.51 6.84
CA CYS A 329 -4.18 16.38 6.19
C CYS A 329 -4.18 16.34 4.65
N GLY A 330 -3.75 15.23 4.02
CA GLY A 330 -3.72 15.11 2.55
C GLY A 330 -5.05 14.68 1.90
N ARG A 331 -6.00 14.13 2.66
CA ARG A 331 -7.16 13.42 2.09
C ARG A 331 -8.17 14.31 1.36
N ASN A 332 -8.48 15.49 1.89
CA ASN A 332 -9.39 16.42 1.22
C ASN A 332 -8.87 16.82 -0.18
N PHE A 333 -7.55 16.92 -0.35
CA PHE A 333 -6.94 17.14 -1.65
C PHE A 333 -7.16 15.94 -2.59
N MET A 334 -7.03 14.70 -2.08
CA MET A 334 -7.20 13.50 -2.90
C MET A 334 -8.61 13.38 -3.49
N SER A 335 -9.64 13.50 -2.66
CA SER A 335 -11.03 13.40 -3.12
C SER A 335 -11.39 14.51 -4.11
N SER A 336 -10.92 15.74 -3.85
CA SER A 336 -11.11 16.86 -4.77
C SER A 336 -10.43 16.59 -6.13
N MET A 337 -9.18 16.14 -6.13
CA MET A 337 -8.46 15.82 -7.37
C MET A 337 -9.14 14.71 -8.18
N GLU A 338 -9.60 13.64 -7.52
CA GLU A 338 -10.36 12.56 -8.17
C GLU A 338 -11.64 13.07 -8.83
N GLU A 339 -12.39 13.94 -8.14
CA GLU A 339 -13.60 14.57 -8.70
C GLU A 339 -13.27 15.43 -9.93
N GLN A 340 -12.19 16.21 -9.86
CA GLN A 340 -11.78 17.07 -10.96
C GLN A 340 -11.29 16.26 -12.17
N LEU A 341 -10.51 15.20 -11.96
CA LEU A 341 -10.08 14.30 -13.04
C LEU A 341 -11.25 13.58 -13.68
N LYS A 342 -12.27 13.19 -12.89
CA LYS A 342 -13.49 12.62 -13.43
C LYS A 342 -14.24 13.60 -14.32
N LYS A 343 -14.33 14.88 -13.94
CA LYS A 343 -14.93 15.93 -14.78
C LYS A 343 -14.14 16.13 -16.08
N VAL A 344 -12.81 16.01 -16.05
CA VAL A 344 -11.97 16.02 -17.26
C VAL A 344 -12.33 14.84 -18.16
N GLU A 345 -12.37 13.63 -17.61
CA GLU A 345 -12.74 12.41 -18.34
C GLU A 345 -14.11 12.57 -19.03
N GLU A 346 -15.12 13.03 -18.30
CA GLU A 346 -16.47 13.25 -18.82
C GLU A 346 -16.49 14.25 -19.99
N LYS A 347 -15.70 15.33 -19.91
CA LYS A 347 -15.58 16.35 -20.95
C LYS A 347 -14.83 15.83 -22.18
N LEU A 348 -13.76 15.05 -21.99
CA LEU A 348 -12.98 14.46 -23.09
C LEU A 348 -13.68 13.29 -23.75
N ARG A 349 -14.64 12.64 -23.07
CA ARG A 349 -15.37 11.47 -23.59
C ARG A 349 -15.97 11.67 -24.98
N CYS A 350 -16.47 12.86 -25.29
CA CYS A 350 -17.04 13.17 -26.62
C CYS A 350 -15.97 13.19 -27.73
N GLY A 351 -14.72 13.50 -27.40
CA GLY A 351 -13.58 13.52 -28.31
C GLY A 351 -12.78 12.22 -28.35
N LYS A 352 -13.14 11.21 -27.54
CA LYS A 352 -12.35 9.98 -27.36
C LYS A 352 -12.10 9.22 -28.68
N VAL A 353 -13.12 9.08 -29.53
CA VAL A 353 -12.97 8.42 -30.83
C VAL A 353 -11.95 9.16 -31.72
N VAL A 354 -11.90 10.49 -31.62
CA VAL A 354 -10.98 11.33 -32.39
C VAL A 354 -9.56 11.20 -31.84
N SER A 355 -9.36 11.25 -30.52
CA SER A 355 -8.03 11.08 -29.92
C SER A 355 -7.47 9.68 -30.20
N GLU A 356 -8.28 8.62 -30.12
CA GLU A 356 -7.89 7.25 -30.47
C GLU A 356 -7.56 7.10 -31.96
N ALA A 357 -8.36 7.70 -32.86
CA ALA A 357 -8.07 7.72 -34.29
C ALA A 357 -6.73 8.43 -34.61
N ASN A 358 -6.38 9.44 -33.82
CA ASN A 358 -5.10 10.14 -33.90
C ASN A 358 -3.94 9.34 -33.26
N GLY A 359 -4.23 8.17 -32.69
CA GLY A 359 -3.26 7.21 -32.17
C GLY A 359 -2.99 7.32 -30.67
N PHE A 360 -3.89 7.94 -29.90
CA PHE A 360 -3.87 7.82 -28.45
C PHE A 360 -4.17 6.37 -28.04
N SER A 361 -3.27 5.76 -27.26
CA SER A 361 -3.53 4.49 -26.57
C SER A 361 -3.06 4.64 -25.13
N ARG A 362 -4.01 4.46 -24.21
CA ARG A 362 -3.76 4.59 -22.77
C ARG A 362 -2.73 3.56 -22.33
N GLU A 363 -2.88 2.31 -22.75
CA GLU A 363 -2.04 1.18 -22.34
C GLU A 363 -0.59 1.33 -22.83
N VAL A 364 -0.39 1.92 -24.01
CA VAL A 364 0.95 2.14 -24.59
C VAL A 364 1.68 3.30 -23.90
N ILE A 365 0.96 4.34 -23.52
CA ILE A 365 1.56 5.58 -23.01
C ILE A 365 1.76 5.52 -21.48
N GLU A 366 0.82 4.94 -20.74
CA GLU A 366 0.78 4.91 -19.27
C GLU A 366 2.10 4.47 -18.60
N PRO A 367 2.79 3.39 -19.03
CA PRO A 367 4.03 2.96 -18.38
C PRO A 367 5.13 4.04 -18.39
N SER A 368 5.13 4.90 -19.41
CA SER A 368 6.09 6.00 -19.54
C SER A 368 5.87 7.08 -18.47
N PHE A 369 4.62 7.29 -18.07
CA PHE A 369 4.25 8.28 -17.05
C PHE A 369 4.43 7.74 -15.64
N PHE A 370 4.22 6.44 -15.43
CA PHE A 370 4.37 5.85 -14.10
C PHE A 370 5.77 6.06 -13.50
N GLY A 371 6.83 5.76 -14.26
CA GLY A 371 8.21 5.99 -13.82
C GLY A 371 8.51 7.47 -13.56
N LEU A 372 7.97 8.35 -14.42
CA LEU A 372 8.10 9.80 -14.32
C LEU A 372 7.52 10.34 -13.00
N TRP A 373 6.31 9.93 -12.62
CA TRP A 373 5.68 10.35 -11.37
C TRP A 373 6.29 9.68 -10.14
N LYS A 374 6.68 8.40 -10.23
CA LYS A 374 7.33 7.70 -9.12
C LYS A 374 8.63 8.40 -8.67
N SER A 375 9.39 8.94 -9.63
CA SER A 375 10.63 9.68 -9.35
C SER A 375 10.43 10.96 -8.49
N LEU A 376 9.21 11.46 -8.36
CA LEU A 376 8.89 12.68 -7.58
C LEU A 376 9.29 12.57 -6.10
N PHE A 377 9.27 11.35 -5.55
CA PHE A 377 9.58 11.07 -4.16
C PHE A 377 10.99 10.48 -3.92
N ASN A 378 11.79 10.29 -4.98
CA ASN A 378 13.16 9.80 -4.86
C ASN A 378 14.11 10.94 -4.47
N LYS A 379 14.77 10.86 -3.31
CA LYS A 379 15.64 11.95 -2.81
C LYS A 379 16.87 12.19 -3.71
N GLU A 380 17.54 11.13 -4.16
CA GLU A 380 18.74 11.20 -5.02
C GLU A 380 18.42 11.83 -6.38
N ALA A 381 17.37 11.35 -7.06
CA ALA A 381 16.96 11.85 -8.39
C ALA A 381 16.55 13.34 -8.41
N ASN A 382 16.23 13.93 -7.25
CA ASN A 382 15.79 15.32 -7.14
C ASN A 382 16.85 16.24 -6.50
N ASN A 383 17.84 15.71 -5.77
CA ASN A 383 18.94 16.50 -5.18
C ASN A 383 20.08 16.75 -6.19
N GLU A 384 20.28 15.87 -7.19
CA GLU A 384 21.36 15.99 -8.18
C GLU A 384 21.20 17.11 -9.22
N ALA A 385 20.13 17.92 -9.19
CA ALA A 385 19.78 18.64 -10.42
C ALA A 385 18.92 19.91 -10.31
N THR A 386 18.96 20.74 -9.27
CA THR A 386 18.19 22.01 -9.31
C THR A 386 18.59 22.90 -10.51
N GLN A 387 19.87 22.87 -10.91
CA GLN A 387 20.36 23.56 -12.11
C GLN A 387 20.04 22.77 -13.39
N THR A 388 20.26 21.46 -13.42
CA THR A 388 19.97 20.61 -14.59
C THR A 388 18.47 20.60 -14.92
N LEU A 389 17.59 20.61 -13.91
CA LEU A 389 16.13 20.69 -14.06
C LEU A 389 15.70 22.04 -14.65
N LYS A 390 16.35 23.14 -14.24
CA LYS A 390 16.12 24.49 -14.80
C LYS A 390 16.58 24.57 -16.26
N VAL A 391 17.73 23.98 -16.59
CA VAL A 391 18.24 23.90 -17.97
C VAL A 391 17.34 23.03 -18.85
N ILE A 392 16.93 21.85 -18.36
CA ILE A 392 15.97 20.97 -19.05
C ILE A 392 14.64 21.69 -19.26
N LYS A 393 14.10 22.34 -18.23
CA LYS A 393 12.86 23.12 -18.32
C LYS A 393 12.97 24.22 -19.38
N ASN A 394 14.03 25.03 -19.35
CA ASN A 394 14.24 26.09 -20.33
C ASN A 394 14.39 25.55 -21.75
N ARG A 395 15.08 24.41 -21.91
CA ARG A 395 15.19 23.71 -23.19
C ARG A 395 13.83 23.25 -23.70
N ILE A 396 13.06 22.53 -22.89
CA ILE A 396 11.70 22.08 -23.23
C ILE A 396 10.81 23.26 -23.65
N LEU A 397 10.83 24.35 -22.89
CA LEU A 397 10.02 25.54 -23.19
C LEU A 397 10.42 26.18 -24.51
N ARG A 398 11.72 26.27 -24.80
CA ARG A 398 12.20 26.77 -26.07
C ARG A 398 11.81 25.82 -27.21
N ASP A 399 12.01 24.53 -27.02
CA ASP A 399 11.78 23.53 -28.06
C ASP A 399 10.27 23.42 -28.40
N LEU A 400 9.37 23.60 -27.42
CA LEU A 400 7.91 23.53 -27.63
C LEU A 400 7.24 24.88 -27.94
N PHE A 401 7.61 25.96 -27.23
CA PHE A 401 6.83 27.20 -27.20
C PHE A 401 7.53 28.41 -27.81
N LEU A 402 8.78 28.29 -28.25
CA LEU A 402 9.45 29.36 -29.02
C LEU A 402 8.63 29.80 -30.25
N PRO A 403 7.99 28.91 -31.03
CA PRO A 403 7.15 29.32 -32.15
C PRO A 403 6.00 30.25 -31.73
N LEU A 404 5.33 29.95 -30.60
CA LEU A 404 4.24 30.78 -30.07
C LEU A 404 4.72 32.14 -29.56
N HIS A 405 5.91 32.19 -28.94
CA HIS A 405 6.49 33.45 -28.47
C HIS A 405 6.87 34.41 -29.60
N ASN A 406 7.30 33.86 -30.74
CA ASN A 406 7.66 34.65 -31.92
C ASN A 406 6.43 35.26 -32.63
N GLU A 407 5.22 34.78 -32.36
CA GLU A 407 3.99 35.41 -32.86
C GLU A 407 3.57 36.66 -32.07
N VAL A 408 4.05 36.81 -30.83
CA VAL A 408 3.75 37.94 -29.94
C VAL A 408 4.74 39.10 -30.14
N ALA A 409 5.79 38.92 -30.94
CA ALA A 409 6.65 40.03 -31.37
C ALA A 409 5.95 40.77 -32.53
N PRO A 410 5.61 42.06 -32.38
CA PRO A 410 5.12 42.82 -33.52
C PRO A 410 6.26 42.95 -34.54
N PRO A 411 5.98 42.86 -35.86
CA PRO A 411 7.00 43.14 -36.88
C PRO A 411 7.43 44.62 -36.80
N PRO A 412 8.65 44.96 -37.25
CA PRO A 412 9.16 46.33 -37.25
C PRO A 412 8.31 47.29 -38.09
#